data_AF-A0A8T5LCM3-F1
#
_entry.id   AF-A0A8T5LCM3-F1
#
_cell.length_a   1.000
_cell.length_b   1.000
_cell.length_c   1.000
_cell.angle_alpha   90.00
_cell.angle_beta   90.00
_cell.angle_gamma   90.00
#
_symmetry.space_group_name_H-M   'P 1'
#
loop_
_entity.id
_entity.type
_entity.pdbx_description
1 polymer ?
#
loop_
_entity_poly.entity_id
_entity_poly.type
_entity_poly.pdbx_seq_one_letter_code
_entity_poly.pdbx_strand_id
1 'polypeptide(L)'
;MKHSNFLTKLKKEGSLTLVEPSDEISKSYLIKSDKCIQVAKLAYDAGIYENAVSEAYYSIYNTVTSLFYKCGIKCENHSGAVILLMQLFNLKELHLIFSEFKKDRIDNQYYIPILDTEPINKEKCNERIRTAQRFNAELRAHIGKITIQDIDDIRKKFEKI
;
A
#
# COMPACT_ATOMS: atom_id res chain seq x y z
N MET A 1 -14.06 15.94 -4.06
CA MET A 1 -13.03 16.34 -5.04
C MET A 1 -12.91 15.25 -6.10
N LYS A 2 -12.91 15.58 -7.39
CA LYS A 2 -12.59 14.58 -8.43
C LYS A 2 -11.14 14.09 -8.19
N HIS A 3 -10.89 12.78 -8.29
CA HIS A 3 -9.57 12.19 -8.01
C HIS A 3 -8.42 12.84 -8.80
N SER A 4 -8.69 13.28 -10.03
CA SER A 4 -7.73 14.03 -10.86
C SER A 4 -7.24 15.31 -10.17
N ASN A 5 -8.15 16.15 -9.65
CA ASN A 5 -7.76 17.39 -8.94
C ASN A 5 -6.88 17.11 -7.70
N PHE A 6 -7.06 15.97 -7.03
CA PHE A 6 -6.26 15.58 -5.88
C PHE A 6 -4.83 15.20 -6.30
N LEU A 7 -4.67 14.35 -7.32
CA LEU A 7 -3.34 13.95 -7.80
C LEU A 7 -2.57 15.13 -8.41
N THR A 8 -3.25 16.03 -9.14
CA THR A 8 -2.63 17.27 -9.64
C THR A 8 -2.10 18.15 -8.49
N LYS A 9 -2.84 18.22 -7.37
CA LYS A 9 -2.36 18.92 -6.17
C LYS A 9 -1.10 18.28 -5.61
N LEU A 10 -1.07 16.95 -5.45
CA LEU A 10 0.12 16.23 -4.96
C LEU A 10 1.34 16.44 -5.87
N LYS A 11 1.13 16.49 -7.20
CA LYS A 11 2.20 16.81 -8.17
C LYS A 11 2.76 18.20 -7.94
N LYS A 12 1.90 19.21 -7.77
CA LYS A 12 2.33 20.60 -7.50
C LYS A 12 3.11 20.74 -6.19
N GLU A 13 2.77 19.91 -5.20
CA GLU A 13 3.45 19.87 -3.90
C GLU A 13 4.76 19.05 -3.92
N GLY A 14 5.09 18.38 -5.03
CA GLY A 14 6.28 17.53 -5.15
C GLY A 14 6.18 16.18 -4.42
N SER A 15 5.04 15.87 -3.81
CA SER A 15 4.77 14.60 -3.11
C SER A 15 4.36 13.46 -4.06
N LEU A 16 4.13 13.78 -5.34
CA LEU A 16 3.90 12.84 -6.43
C LEU A 16 4.71 13.23 -7.66
N THR A 17 5.77 12.49 -7.98
CA THR A 17 6.69 12.84 -9.07
C THR A 17 7.22 11.60 -9.81
N LEU A 18 7.75 11.81 -11.01
CA LEU A 18 8.60 10.82 -11.66
C LEU A 18 10.03 10.92 -11.13
N VAL A 19 10.64 9.76 -10.95
CA VAL A 19 12.05 9.57 -10.61
C VAL A 19 12.63 8.47 -11.50
N GLU A 20 13.92 8.18 -11.38
CA GLU A 20 14.50 7.03 -12.08
C GLU A 20 13.90 5.71 -11.55
N PRO A 21 13.47 4.80 -12.45
CA PRO A 21 13.13 3.44 -12.06
C PRO A 21 14.29 2.76 -11.33
N SER A 22 14.01 2.10 -10.22
CA SER A 22 15.05 1.51 -9.37
C SER A 22 14.64 0.16 -8.81
N ASP A 23 15.31 -0.89 -9.27
CA ASP A 23 15.22 -2.24 -8.72
C ASP A 23 15.75 -2.33 -7.29
N GLU A 24 16.79 -1.56 -6.98
CA GLU A 24 17.38 -1.53 -5.64
C GLU A 24 16.41 -0.95 -4.61
N ILE A 25 15.83 0.23 -4.90
CA ILE A 25 14.85 0.85 -4.00
C ILE A 25 13.60 -0.03 -3.93
N SER A 26 13.14 -0.56 -5.06
CA SER A 26 12.02 -1.51 -5.10
C SER A 26 12.24 -2.70 -4.15
N LYS A 27 13.41 -3.35 -4.21
CA LYS A 27 13.79 -4.45 -3.30
C LYS A 27 13.83 -4.01 -1.84
N SER A 28 14.38 -2.83 -1.54
CA SER A 28 14.45 -2.31 -0.17
C SER A 28 13.07 -2.18 0.49
N TYR A 29 12.06 -1.78 -0.28
CA TYR A 29 10.68 -1.69 0.21
C TYR A 29 10.00 -3.06 0.36
N LEU A 30 10.35 -4.07 -0.45
CA LEU A 30 9.90 -5.44 -0.21
C LEU A 30 10.45 -5.99 1.11
N ILE A 31 11.72 -5.70 1.42
CA ILE A 31 12.32 -6.06 2.71
C ILE A 31 11.59 -5.37 3.87
N LYS A 32 11.25 -4.08 3.73
CA LYS A 32 10.42 -3.38 4.73
C LYS A 32 9.05 -4.02 4.88
N SER A 33 8.40 -4.38 3.77
CA SER A 33 7.13 -5.09 3.76
C SER A 33 7.18 -6.42 4.52
N ASP A 34 8.25 -7.20 4.35
CA ASP A 34 8.47 -8.44 5.09
C ASP A 34 8.65 -8.21 6.59
N LYS A 35 9.43 -7.19 6.98
CA LYS A 35 9.61 -6.80 8.38
C LYS A 35 8.29 -6.40 9.04
N CYS A 36 7.44 -5.63 8.34
CA CYS A 36 6.11 -5.29 8.84
C CYS A 36 5.25 -6.55 9.11
N ILE A 37 5.27 -7.58 8.24
CA ILE A 37 4.56 -8.84 8.54
C ILE A 37 5.13 -9.55 9.76
N GLN A 38 6.45 -9.54 9.95
CA GLN A 38 7.07 -10.13 11.14
C GLN A 38 6.59 -9.42 12.42
N VAL A 39 6.61 -8.09 12.43
CA VAL A 39 6.13 -7.30 13.56
C VAL A 39 4.62 -7.50 13.77
N ALA A 40 3.82 -7.57 12.71
CA ALA A 40 2.39 -7.84 12.81
C ALA A 40 2.09 -9.17 13.52
N LYS A 41 2.86 -10.22 13.21
CA LYS A 41 2.73 -11.52 13.88
C LYS A 41 3.14 -11.47 15.35
N LEU A 42 4.25 -10.79 15.66
CA LEU A 42 4.68 -10.62 17.06
C LEU A 42 3.64 -9.86 17.88
N ALA A 43 3.05 -8.79 17.33
CA ALA A 43 1.99 -8.04 17.96
C ALA A 43 0.71 -8.88 18.14
N TYR A 44 0.37 -9.70 17.15
CA TYR A 44 -0.74 -10.65 17.22
C TYR A 44 -0.56 -11.67 18.34
N ASP A 45 0.63 -12.28 18.43
CA ASP A 45 0.95 -13.28 19.47
C ASP A 45 0.93 -12.66 20.88
N ALA A 46 1.29 -11.38 20.99
CA ALA A 46 1.19 -10.61 22.23
C ALA A 46 -0.23 -10.11 22.56
N GLY A 47 -1.23 -10.36 21.71
CA GLY A 47 -2.62 -9.90 21.91
C GLY A 47 -2.85 -8.41 21.60
N ILE A 48 -1.92 -7.75 20.92
CA ILE A 48 -1.98 -6.32 20.56
C ILE A 48 -2.50 -6.20 19.12
N TYR A 49 -3.78 -6.50 18.93
CA TYR A 49 -4.39 -6.72 17.61
C TYR A 49 -4.46 -5.46 16.74
N GLU A 50 -4.66 -4.28 17.33
CA GLU A 50 -4.70 -2.98 16.63
C GLU A 50 -3.35 -2.66 15.99
N ASN A 51 -2.26 -2.91 16.72
CA ASN A 51 -0.90 -2.71 16.23
C ASN A 51 -0.58 -3.73 15.13
N ALA A 52 -1.02 -4.98 15.30
CA ALA A 52 -0.84 -6.01 14.29
C ALA A 52 -1.52 -5.64 12.96
N VAL A 53 -2.72 -5.04 12.99
CA VAL A 53 -3.42 -4.57 11.79
C VAL A 53 -2.77 -3.34 11.18
N SER A 54 -2.31 -2.41 12.01
CA SER A 54 -1.50 -1.26 11.54
C SER A 54 -0.24 -1.72 10.79
N GLU A 55 0.47 -2.71 11.31
CA GLU A 55 1.67 -3.27 10.65
C GLU A 55 1.33 -4.07 9.38
N ALA A 56 0.22 -4.81 9.37
CA ALA A 56 -0.27 -5.46 8.16
C ALA A 56 -0.58 -4.42 7.04
N TYR A 57 -1.14 -3.27 7.40
CA TYR A 57 -1.32 -2.14 6.49
C TYR A 57 0.02 -1.60 5.97
N TYR A 58 1.00 -1.35 6.84
CA TYR A 58 2.30 -0.83 6.41
C TYR A 58 3.04 -1.82 5.51
N SER A 59 2.83 -3.12 5.72
CA SER A 59 3.34 -4.14 4.82
C SER A 59 2.78 -3.99 3.39
N ILE A 60 1.45 -3.86 3.25
CA ILE A 60 0.79 -3.59 1.96
C ILE A 60 1.31 -2.30 1.32
N TYR A 61 1.35 -1.22 2.11
CA TYR A 61 1.82 0.09 1.62
C TYR A 61 3.24 0.00 1.07
N ASN A 62 4.16 -0.63 1.80
CA ASN A 62 5.53 -0.82 1.36
C ASN A 62 5.62 -1.68 0.08
N THR A 63 4.78 -2.71 -0.09
CA THR A 63 4.73 -3.48 -1.35
C THR A 63 4.25 -2.63 -2.53
N VAL A 64 3.25 -1.76 -2.32
CA VAL A 64 2.81 -0.81 -3.35
C VAL A 64 3.89 0.23 -3.65
N THR A 65 4.59 0.74 -2.63
CA THR A 65 5.72 1.64 -2.81
C THR A 65 6.86 0.96 -3.61
N SER A 66 7.10 -0.33 -3.37
CA SER A 66 8.06 -1.13 -4.16
C SER A 66 7.70 -1.18 -5.65
N LEU A 67 6.42 -1.39 -5.97
CA LEU A 67 5.91 -1.32 -7.35
C LEU A 67 6.16 0.07 -7.96
N PHE A 68 5.89 1.14 -7.22
CA PHE A 68 6.07 2.49 -7.74
C PHE A 68 7.54 2.79 -8.06
N TYR A 69 8.47 2.43 -7.16
CA TYR A 69 9.90 2.62 -7.45
C TYR A 69 10.41 1.73 -8.57
N LYS A 70 9.85 0.51 -8.75
CA LYS A 70 10.14 -0.32 -9.93
C LYS A 70 9.81 0.41 -11.23
N CYS A 71 8.78 1.26 -11.22
CA CYS A 71 8.35 2.06 -12.38
C CYS A 71 8.86 3.52 -12.37
N GLY A 72 9.68 3.91 -11.39
CA GLY A 72 10.19 5.28 -11.26
C GLY A 72 9.11 6.30 -10.91
N ILE A 73 8.16 5.92 -10.05
CA ILE A 73 7.14 6.79 -9.50
C ILE A 73 7.42 6.99 -8.01
N LYS A 74 7.48 8.24 -7.58
CA LYS A 74 7.56 8.60 -6.16
C LYS A 74 6.19 9.11 -5.72
N CYS A 75 5.60 8.48 -4.70
CA CYS A 75 4.35 8.93 -4.08
C CYS A 75 4.47 8.86 -2.56
N GLU A 76 4.39 10.01 -1.89
CA GLU A 76 4.52 10.12 -0.43
C GLU A 76 3.17 10.24 0.28
N ASN A 77 2.07 10.05 -0.45
CA ASN A 77 0.71 10.16 0.08
C ASN A 77 -0.03 8.82 0.00
N HIS A 78 -0.50 8.32 1.14
CA HIS A 78 -1.22 7.03 1.20
C HIS A 78 -2.51 6.99 0.37
N SER A 79 -3.30 8.07 0.36
CA SER A 79 -4.50 8.15 -0.50
C SER A 79 -4.10 8.20 -1.97
N GLY A 80 -3.04 8.95 -2.30
CA GLY A 80 -2.46 8.99 -3.63
C GLY A 80 -2.06 7.61 -4.10
N ALA A 81 -1.37 6.84 -3.26
CA ALA A 81 -0.93 5.48 -3.57
C ALA A 81 -2.11 4.53 -3.89
N VAL A 82 -3.18 4.58 -3.09
CA VAL A 82 -4.40 3.79 -3.37
C VAL A 82 -5.00 4.15 -4.73
N ILE A 83 -5.10 5.44 -5.06
CA ILE A 83 -5.66 5.91 -6.33
C ILE A 83 -4.76 5.50 -7.52
N LEU A 84 -3.45 5.66 -7.40
CA LEU A 84 -2.49 5.36 -8.46
C LEU A 84 -2.45 3.87 -8.80
N LEU A 85 -2.63 3.00 -7.81
CA LEU A 85 -2.68 1.55 -8.02
C LEU A 85 -3.80 1.17 -9.03
N MET A 86 -4.96 1.83 -8.94
CA MET A 86 -6.02 1.66 -9.91
C MET A 86 -5.71 2.38 -11.24
N GLN A 87 -5.33 3.66 -11.19
CA GLN A 87 -5.24 4.48 -12.40
C GLN A 87 -4.09 4.09 -13.34
N LEU A 88 -2.95 3.64 -12.81
CA LEU A 88 -1.77 3.33 -13.62
C LEU A 88 -1.67 1.84 -13.95
N PHE A 89 -2.02 0.98 -13.00
CA PHE A 89 -1.81 -0.46 -13.09
C PHE A 89 -3.10 -1.26 -13.32
N ASN A 90 -4.29 -0.64 -13.19
CA ASN A 90 -5.59 -1.27 -13.35
C ASN A 90 -5.79 -2.53 -12.47
N LEU A 91 -5.20 -2.53 -11.28
CA LEU A 91 -5.27 -3.64 -10.32
C LEU A 91 -6.47 -3.46 -9.38
N LYS A 92 -7.68 -3.68 -9.91
CA LYS A 92 -8.96 -3.36 -9.23
C LYS A 92 -9.13 -4.06 -7.88
N GLU A 93 -8.92 -5.38 -7.82
CA GLU A 93 -9.11 -6.14 -6.57
C GLU A 93 -8.11 -5.72 -5.49
N LEU A 94 -6.83 -5.57 -5.86
CA LEU A 94 -5.80 -5.05 -4.96
C LEU A 94 -6.11 -3.62 -4.52
N HIS A 95 -6.61 -2.76 -5.41
CA HIS A 95 -7.05 -1.41 -5.04
C HIS A 95 -8.15 -1.43 -3.96
N LEU A 96 -9.16 -2.31 -4.09
CA LEU A 96 -10.24 -2.43 -3.10
C LEU A 96 -9.70 -2.87 -1.74
N ILE A 97 -8.88 -3.92 -1.70
CA ILE A 97 -8.23 -4.41 -0.48
C ILE A 97 -7.38 -3.31 0.16
N PHE A 98 -6.55 -2.63 -0.63
CA PHE A 98 -5.67 -1.59 -0.09
C PHE A 98 -6.44 -0.38 0.45
N SER A 99 -7.55 -0.01 -0.19
CA SER A 99 -8.46 1.03 0.30
C SER A 99 -9.09 0.66 1.65
N GLU A 100 -9.53 -0.59 1.80
CA GLU A 100 -10.08 -1.12 3.05
C GLU A 100 -9.04 -1.10 4.18
N PHE A 101 -7.83 -1.62 3.93
CA PHE A 101 -6.73 -1.61 4.90
C PHE A 101 -6.33 -0.20 5.33
N LYS A 102 -6.40 0.79 4.42
CA LYS A 102 -6.15 2.19 4.77
C LYS A 102 -7.20 2.70 5.77
N LYS A 103 -8.47 2.35 5.57
CA LYS A 103 -9.55 2.71 6.48
C LYS A 103 -9.33 2.06 7.84
N ASP A 104 -9.09 0.74 7.86
CA ASP A 104 -8.80 0.00 9.09
C ASP A 104 -7.63 0.60 9.87
N ARG A 105 -6.55 1.00 9.19
CA ARG A 105 -5.42 1.64 9.87
C ARG A 105 -5.80 2.98 10.49
N ILE A 106 -6.60 3.80 9.81
CA ILE A 106 -7.08 5.07 10.38
C ILE A 106 -7.94 4.78 11.62
N ASP A 107 -8.84 3.81 11.52
CA ASP A 107 -9.76 3.44 12.59
C ASP A 107 -8.99 2.90 13.82
N ASN A 108 -8.02 2.01 13.63
CA ASN A 108 -7.26 1.39 14.72
C ASN A 108 -6.11 2.25 15.28
N GLN A 109 -5.56 3.19 14.51
CA GLN A 109 -4.42 4.01 14.95
C GLN A 109 -4.83 5.31 15.66
N TYR A 110 -6.01 5.86 15.32
CA TYR A 110 -6.45 7.17 15.82
C TYR A 110 -7.69 7.12 16.69
N TYR A 111 -8.42 6.01 16.71
CA TYR A 111 -9.59 5.85 17.55
C TYR A 111 -9.37 4.73 18.56
N ILE A 112 -9.55 5.06 19.83
CA ILE A 112 -9.77 4.05 20.87
C ILE A 112 -11.26 3.70 20.77
N PRO A 113 -11.65 2.43 20.70
CA PRO A 113 -13.05 2.06 20.71
C PRO A 113 -13.72 2.60 21.98
N ILE A 114 -14.57 3.63 21.86
CA ILE A 114 -15.38 4.14 22.95
C ILE A 114 -16.77 3.54 22.79
N LEU A 115 -17.16 2.70 23.76
CA LEU A 115 -18.49 2.20 24.12
C LEU A 115 -19.39 1.54 23.04
N ASP A 116 -19.25 1.80 21.74
CA ASP A 116 -20.15 1.28 20.68
C ASP A 116 -19.44 0.78 19.40
N THR A 117 -18.11 0.69 19.41
CA THR A 117 -17.32 0.06 18.32
C THR A 117 -16.80 -1.28 18.78
N GLU A 118 -17.11 -2.36 18.06
CA GLU A 118 -16.49 -3.66 18.34
C GLU A 118 -14.97 -3.53 18.14
N PRO A 119 -14.15 -3.70 19.20
CA PRO A 119 -12.71 -3.70 19.05
C PRO A 119 -12.30 -4.83 18.10
N ILE A 120 -11.15 -4.65 17.45
CA ILE A 120 -10.63 -5.70 16.59
C ILE A 120 -10.32 -6.95 17.42
N ASN A 121 -10.98 -8.05 17.10
CA ASN A 121 -10.76 -9.32 17.79
C ASN A 121 -9.66 -10.13 17.12
N LYS A 122 -9.27 -11.22 17.78
CA LYS A 122 -8.22 -12.13 17.33
C LYS A 122 -8.50 -12.70 15.94
N GLU A 123 -9.75 -13.06 15.65
CA GLU A 123 -10.15 -13.67 14.39
C GLU A 123 -10.01 -12.68 13.23
N LYS A 124 -10.58 -11.47 13.39
CA LYS A 124 -10.48 -10.36 12.41
C LYS A 124 -9.01 -9.97 12.18
N CYS A 125 -8.21 -9.86 13.26
CA CYS A 125 -6.79 -9.53 13.16
C CYS A 125 -6.01 -10.59 12.33
N ASN A 126 -6.21 -11.87 12.62
CA ASN A 126 -5.58 -12.96 11.87
C ASN A 126 -6.00 -12.96 10.38
N GLU A 127 -7.28 -12.67 10.10
CA GLU A 127 -7.77 -12.52 8.73
C GLU A 127 -7.06 -11.37 8.00
N ARG A 128 -6.86 -10.22 8.65
CA ARG A 128 -6.11 -9.09 8.07
C ARG A 128 -4.65 -9.45 7.79
N ILE A 129 -3.96 -10.11 8.72
CA ILE A 129 -2.57 -10.55 8.47
C ILE A 129 -2.51 -11.48 7.25
N ARG A 130 -3.40 -12.48 7.18
CA ARG A 130 -3.46 -13.42 6.03
C ARG A 130 -3.77 -12.70 4.72
N THR A 131 -4.67 -11.73 4.76
CA THR A 131 -5.06 -10.95 3.57
C THR A 131 -3.91 -10.07 3.08
N ALA A 132 -3.17 -9.42 3.98
CA ALA A 132 -1.96 -8.67 3.64
C ALA A 132 -0.88 -9.58 3.03
N GLN A 133 -0.69 -10.78 3.56
CA GLN A 133 0.25 -11.75 2.98
C GLN A 133 -0.14 -12.16 1.55
N ARG A 134 -1.43 -12.45 1.30
CA ARG A 134 -1.93 -12.77 -0.05
C ARG A 134 -1.76 -11.60 -1.01
N PHE A 135 -2.18 -10.40 -0.60
CA PHE A 135 -1.99 -9.15 -1.34
C PHE A 135 -0.52 -8.98 -1.75
N ASN A 136 0.40 -9.14 -0.80
CA ASN A 136 1.82 -8.96 -1.03
C ASN A 136 2.37 -9.99 -2.02
N ALA A 137 1.97 -11.25 -1.90
CA ALA A 137 2.40 -12.30 -2.82
C ALA A 137 1.93 -12.02 -4.25
N GLU A 138 0.66 -11.63 -4.42
CA GLU A 138 0.08 -11.30 -5.71
C GLU A 138 0.79 -10.08 -6.35
N LEU A 139 0.97 -9.01 -5.57
CA LEU A 139 1.62 -7.80 -6.08
C LEU A 139 3.11 -8.04 -6.39
N ARG A 140 3.82 -8.87 -5.61
CA ARG A 140 5.21 -9.28 -5.92
C ARG A 140 5.29 -10.09 -7.20
N ALA A 141 4.36 -11.01 -7.43
CA ALA A 141 4.27 -11.74 -8.68
C ALA A 141 3.99 -10.82 -9.87
N HIS A 142 3.20 -9.75 -9.68
CA HIS A 142 3.02 -8.71 -10.69
C HIS A 142 4.32 -7.92 -10.94
N ILE A 143 4.98 -7.42 -9.89
CA ILE A 143 6.26 -6.69 -9.97
C ILE A 143 7.31 -7.50 -10.73
N GLY A 144 7.42 -8.80 -10.46
CA GLY A 144 8.38 -9.70 -11.12
C GLY A 144 8.14 -9.92 -12.62
N LYS A 145 6.96 -9.56 -13.14
CA LYS A 145 6.59 -9.69 -14.55
C LYS A 145 6.68 -8.37 -15.33
N ILE A 146 6.93 -7.24 -14.65
CA ILE A 146 7.00 -5.93 -15.29
C ILE A 146 8.22 -5.86 -16.21
N THR A 147 7.96 -5.55 -17.47
CA THR A 147 8.98 -5.34 -18.50
C THR A 147 9.38 -3.87 -18.60
N ILE A 148 10.44 -3.57 -19.35
CA ILE A 148 10.86 -2.19 -19.65
C ILE A 148 9.75 -1.45 -20.41
N GLN A 149 9.09 -2.12 -21.36
CA GLN A 149 7.98 -1.54 -22.11
C GLN A 149 6.81 -1.16 -21.19
N ASP A 150 6.48 -2.03 -20.22
CA ASP A 150 5.43 -1.73 -19.23
C ASP A 150 5.78 -0.47 -18.41
N ILE A 151 7.05 -0.34 -17.99
CA ILE A 151 7.51 0.84 -17.25
C ILE A 151 7.32 2.11 -18.07
N ASP A 152 7.73 2.11 -19.34
CA ASP A 152 7.57 3.26 -20.23
C ASP A 152 6.10 3.63 -20.42
N ASP A 153 5.23 2.64 -20.62
CA ASP A 153 3.81 2.88 -20.80
C ASP A 153 3.12 3.39 -19.53
N ILE A 154 3.52 2.88 -18.35
CA ILE A 154 3.07 3.37 -17.05
C ILE A 154 3.51 4.82 -16.85
N ARG A 155 4.75 5.18 -17.20
CA ARG A 155 5.26 6.55 -17.08
C ARG A 155 4.55 7.51 -18.03
N LYS A 156 4.28 7.12 -19.27
CA LYS A 156 3.45 7.90 -20.20
C LYS A 156 2.01 8.10 -19.69
N LYS A 157 1.42 7.10 -19.03
CA LYS A 157 0.12 7.26 -18.35
C LYS A 157 0.22 8.26 -17.20
N PHE A 158 1.30 8.20 -16.41
CA PHE A 158 1.53 9.13 -15.30
C PHE A 158 1.61 10.58 -15.76
N GLU A 159 2.26 10.87 -16.90
CA GLU A 159 2.34 12.24 -17.44
C GLU A 159 0.97 12.85 -17.75
N LYS A 160 -0.03 12.01 -18.03
CA LYS A 160 -1.41 12.44 -18.35
C LYS A 160 -2.29 12.68 -17.11
N ILE A 161 -1.80 12.38 -15.90
CA ILE A 161 -2.47 12.65 -14.62
C ILE A 161 -2.35 14.12 -14.23
#